data_AF-A0A7R9TGH9-F1
#
_entry.id   AF-A0A7R9TGH9-F1
#
_cell.length_a   1.000
_cell.length_b   1.000
_cell.length_c   1.000
_cell.angle_alpha   90.00
_cell.angle_beta   90.00
_cell.angle_gamma   90.00
#
_symmetry.space_group_name_H-M   'P 1'
#
loop_
_entity.id
_entity.type
_entity.pdbx_description
1 polymer ?
#
loop_
_entity_poly.entity_id
_entity_poly.type
_entity_poly.pdbx_seq_one_letter_code
_entity_poly.pdbx_strand_id
1 'polypeptide(L)'
;LSAGYELIVVEPRIVVGDQLETDVDAVERAVVETCGGAANVACVVTSTSGFAPRACDDVVAVAKACARLDVGHVINNAYGVQSKTLCDVIAKAWRRGRVDAVVQSTDKNFMVPVGGAVVTSGRENTRVVEEVRKAYPGRASIAPVLDLFITLLGMGEDGWRKLLDDRDVVYAYMKRKLAEVAAEEGERLLET
;
A
#
# COMPACT_ATOMS: atom_id res chain seq x y z
N LEU A 1 18.20 2.52 1.06
CA LEU A 1 18.72 1.41 1.89
C LEU A 1 17.64 0.35 2.03
N SER A 2 17.89 -0.88 1.59
CA SER A 2 16.97 -2.02 1.52
C SER A 2 17.05 -2.92 2.77
N ALA A 3 17.27 -2.33 3.95
CA ALA A 3 17.49 -3.06 5.21
C ALA A 3 18.61 -4.14 5.16
N GLY A 4 19.54 -4.05 4.20
CA GLY A 4 20.63 -5.02 4.02
C GLY A 4 20.32 -6.18 3.06
N TYR A 5 19.15 -6.19 2.43
CA TYR A 5 18.78 -7.18 1.41
C TYR A 5 19.07 -6.70 -0.02
N GLU A 6 19.25 -7.64 -0.94
CA GLU A 6 19.23 -7.35 -2.38
C GLU A 6 17.80 -7.10 -2.86
N LEU A 7 17.60 -6.09 -3.71
CA LEU A 7 16.30 -5.78 -4.28
C LEU A 7 16.17 -6.41 -5.66
N ILE A 8 15.27 -7.37 -5.79
CA ILE A 8 14.85 -7.92 -7.08
C ILE A 8 13.65 -7.10 -7.57
N VAL A 9 13.88 -6.27 -8.59
CA VAL A 9 12.83 -5.45 -9.20
C VAL A 9 12.09 -6.28 -10.23
N VAL A 10 10.76 -6.36 -10.09
CA VAL A 10 9.87 -6.96 -11.07
C VAL A 10 9.21 -5.84 -11.86
N GLU A 11 9.47 -5.81 -13.17
CA GLU A 11 8.87 -4.83 -14.06
C GLU A 11 7.35 -5.03 -14.16
N PRO A 12 6.56 -3.95 -14.19
CA PRO A 12 5.13 -4.06 -14.36
C PRO A 12 4.77 -4.53 -15.77
N ARG A 13 3.60 -5.14 -15.91
CA ARG A 13 3.00 -5.39 -17.23
C ARG A 13 2.28 -4.13 -17.72
N ILE A 14 2.46 -3.81 -19.00
CA ILE A 14 1.62 -2.82 -19.67
C ILE A 14 0.37 -3.57 -20.15
N VAL A 15 -0.79 -3.21 -19.63
CA VAL A 15 -2.08 -3.75 -20.09
C VAL A 15 -2.69 -2.78 -21.10
N VAL A 16 -3.63 -3.26 -21.93
CA VAL A 16 -4.38 -2.46 -22.92
C VAL A 16 -4.84 -1.14 -22.29
N GLY A 17 -4.37 -0.01 -22.82
CA GLY A 17 -4.60 1.32 -22.26
C GLY A 17 -3.29 1.98 -21.81
N ASP A 18 -3.37 2.86 -20.81
CA ASP A 18 -2.20 3.59 -20.26
C ASP A 18 -1.72 3.05 -18.91
N GLN A 19 -2.44 2.10 -18.31
CA GLN A 19 -2.21 1.63 -16.94
C GLN A 19 -1.09 0.59 -16.85
N LEU A 20 -0.23 0.73 -15.83
CA LEU A 20 0.79 -0.26 -15.49
C LEU A 20 0.29 -1.15 -14.35
N GLU A 21 0.24 -2.47 -14.58
CA GLU A 21 -0.25 -3.45 -13.61
C GLU A 21 0.84 -4.41 -13.12
N THR A 22 0.56 -5.16 -12.07
CA THR A 22 1.46 -6.20 -11.55
C THR A 22 1.61 -7.35 -12.54
N ASP A 23 2.84 -7.74 -12.87
CA ASP A 23 3.13 -9.04 -13.47
C ASP A 23 3.29 -10.09 -12.37
N VAL A 24 2.18 -10.70 -11.96
CA VAL A 24 2.16 -11.72 -10.89
C VAL A 24 3.00 -12.94 -11.26
N ASP A 25 2.99 -13.33 -12.54
CA ASP A 25 3.79 -14.47 -13.00
C ASP A 25 5.28 -14.15 -12.94
N ALA A 26 5.69 -12.91 -13.22
CA ALA A 26 7.08 -12.47 -13.04
C ALA A 26 7.49 -12.43 -11.56
N VAL A 27 6.58 -12.07 -10.65
CA VAL A 27 6.83 -12.19 -9.20
C VAL A 27 7.10 -13.65 -8.82
N GLU A 28 6.29 -14.58 -9.28
CA GLU A 28 6.49 -16.02 -8.99
C GLU A 28 7.80 -16.54 -9.60
N ARG A 29 8.09 -16.20 -10.86
CA ARG A 29 9.37 -16.54 -11.51
C ARG A 29 10.57 -15.96 -10.76
N ALA A 30 10.48 -14.71 -10.29
CA ALA A 30 11.57 -14.11 -9.52
C ALA A 30 11.84 -14.88 -8.22
N VAL A 31 10.79 -15.31 -7.50
CA VAL A 31 10.95 -16.12 -6.27
C VAL A 31 11.57 -17.49 -6.57
N VAL A 32 11.11 -18.18 -7.61
CA VAL A 32 11.53 -19.56 -7.89
C VAL A 32 12.86 -19.63 -8.61
N GLU A 33 13.05 -18.82 -9.65
CA GLU A 33 14.18 -18.90 -10.57
C GLU A 33 15.29 -17.93 -10.16
N THR A 34 15.00 -16.63 -10.11
CA THR A 34 16.02 -15.59 -9.83
C THR A 34 16.60 -15.74 -8.43
N CYS A 35 15.75 -15.93 -7.42
CA CYS A 35 16.18 -16.10 -6.04
C CYS A 35 16.56 -17.55 -5.69
N GLY A 36 16.30 -18.52 -6.57
CA GLY A 36 16.55 -19.94 -6.29
C GLY A 36 15.65 -20.52 -5.19
N GLY A 37 14.44 -19.99 -5.01
CA GLY A 37 13.42 -20.50 -4.10
C GLY A 37 13.15 -19.61 -2.87
N ALA A 38 12.02 -19.88 -2.21
CA ALA A 38 11.50 -19.07 -1.11
C ALA A 38 12.43 -18.92 0.09
N ALA A 39 13.30 -19.91 0.35
CA ALA A 39 14.27 -19.86 1.45
C ALA A 39 15.29 -18.70 1.33
N ASN A 40 15.51 -18.20 0.11
CA ASN A 40 16.40 -17.08 -0.17
C ASN A 40 15.66 -15.73 -0.26
N VAL A 41 14.34 -15.72 -0.05
CA VAL A 41 13.51 -14.52 -0.18
C VAL A 41 12.95 -14.13 1.17
N ALA A 42 13.34 -12.95 1.67
CA ALA A 42 12.81 -12.43 2.92
C ALA A 42 11.30 -12.11 2.81
N CYS A 43 10.90 -11.38 1.77
CA CYS A 43 9.51 -11.15 1.44
C CYS A 43 9.34 -10.59 0.02
N VAL A 44 8.14 -10.71 -0.51
CA VAL A 44 7.64 -9.89 -1.61
C VAL A 44 7.11 -8.57 -1.04
N VAL A 45 7.46 -7.45 -1.66
CA VAL A 45 6.95 -6.13 -1.28
C VAL A 45 6.06 -5.59 -2.39
N THR A 46 4.76 -5.47 -2.13
CA THR A 46 3.80 -4.85 -3.05
C THR A 46 3.43 -3.44 -2.60
N SER A 47 2.88 -2.63 -3.50
CA SER A 47 2.44 -1.26 -3.24
C SER A 47 1.01 -1.04 -3.74
N THR A 48 0.13 -0.58 -2.86
CA THR A 48 -1.28 -0.27 -3.19
C THR A 48 -1.44 1.17 -3.66
N SER A 49 -0.94 2.12 -2.87
CA SER A 49 -1.03 3.54 -3.17
C SER A 49 0.19 3.99 -3.99
N GLY A 50 -0.02 4.33 -5.26
CA GLY A 50 1.01 4.75 -6.22
C GLY A 50 0.56 5.93 -7.07
N PHE A 51 1.51 6.52 -7.80
CA PHE A 51 1.20 7.57 -8.77
C PHE A 51 0.79 6.93 -10.10
N ALA A 52 -0.28 7.44 -10.71
CA ALA A 52 -0.63 7.10 -12.08
C ALA A 52 0.59 7.37 -13.01
N PRO A 53 0.85 6.53 -14.02
CA PRO A 53 -0.05 5.50 -14.56
C PRO A 53 -0.02 4.14 -13.84
N ARG A 54 0.76 3.99 -12.76
CA ARG A 54 0.82 2.72 -12.04
C ARG A 54 -0.45 2.46 -11.24
N ALA A 55 -1.02 1.27 -11.42
CA ALA A 55 -2.12 0.77 -10.63
C ALA A 55 -1.69 0.42 -9.19
N CYS A 56 -2.68 0.21 -8.33
CA CYS A 56 -2.52 -0.64 -7.16
C CYS A 56 -2.02 -2.02 -7.62
N ASP A 57 -1.03 -2.58 -6.92
CA ASP A 57 -0.66 -3.97 -7.22
C ASP A 57 -1.84 -4.92 -7.02
N ASP A 58 -1.87 -6.03 -7.77
CA ASP A 58 -2.78 -7.15 -7.49
C ASP A 58 -2.33 -7.91 -6.24
N VAL A 59 -2.43 -7.22 -5.10
CA VAL A 59 -2.01 -7.74 -3.80
C VAL A 59 -2.81 -8.98 -3.38
N VAL A 60 -3.98 -9.22 -3.98
CA VAL A 60 -4.77 -10.44 -3.73
C VAL A 60 -4.14 -11.62 -4.46
N ALA A 61 -3.78 -11.48 -5.73
CA ALA A 61 -3.09 -12.51 -6.48
C ALA A 61 -1.69 -12.77 -5.90
N VAL A 62 -0.94 -11.71 -5.60
CA VAL A 62 0.38 -11.85 -4.96
C VAL A 62 0.28 -12.50 -3.58
N ALA A 63 -0.73 -12.17 -2.76
CA ALA A 63 -0.92 -12.84 -1.48
C ALA A 63 -1.18 -14.35 -1.63
N LYS A 64 -1.95 -14.77 -2.64
CA LYS A 64 -2.16 -16.20 -2.94
C LYS A 64 -0.85 -16.88 -3.38
N ALA A 65 -0.07 -16.22 -4.24
CA ALA A 65 1.23 -16.70 -4.67
C ALA A 65 2.17 -16.87 -3.46
N CYS A 66 2.25 -15.86 -2.59
CA CYS A 66 3.08 -15.88 -1.40
C CYS A 66 2.67 -16.98 -0.41
N ALA A 67 1.37 -17.25 -0.27
CA ALA A 67 0.89 -18.38 0.54
C ALA A 67 1.31 -19.73 -0.05
N ARG A 68 1.19 -19.91 -1.37
CA ARG A 68 1.56 -21.16 -2.05
C ARG A 68 3.06 -21.42 -2.05
N LEU A 69 3.87 -20.37 -2.20
CA LEU A 69 5.33 -20.45 -2.24
C LEU A 69 5.97 -20.40 -0.84
N ASP A 70 5.19 -20.18 0.21
CA ASP A 70 5.66 -19.98 1.60
C ASP A 70 6.70 -18.85 1.74
N VAL A 71 6.44 -17.71 1.09
CA VAL A 71 7.30 -16.50 1.18
C VAL A 71 6.56 -15.37 1.89
N GLY A 72 7.29 -14.56 2.64
CA GLY A 72 6.72 -13.39 3.32
C GLY A 72 6.11 -12.38 2.35
N HIS A 73 5.11 -11.62 2.78
CA HIS A 73 4.49 -10.57 1.97
C HIS A 73 4.20 -9.32 2.79
N VAL A 74 4.78 -8.19 2.39
CA VAL A 74 4.57 -6.88 3.00
C VAL A 74 3.94 -5.94 1.99
N ILE A 75 2.86 -5.26 2.39
CA ILE A 75 2.19 -4.26 1.55
C ILE A 75 2.58 -2.85 2.01
N ASN A 76 3.18 -2.09 1.10
CA ASN A 76 3.33 -0.65 1.21
C ASN A 76 1.99 0.04 0.87
N ASN A 77 1.26 0.46 1.91
CA ASN A 77 0.00 1.18 1.80
C ASN A 77 0.14 2.62 2.29
N ALA A 78 1.25 3.28 1.90
CA ALA A 78 1.67 4.59 2.39
C ALA A 78 0.53 5.59 2.58
N TYR A 79 -0.35 5.76 1.57
CA TYR A 79 -1.45 6.71 1.61
C TYR A 79 -2.78 6.10 1.17
N GLY A 80 -2.97 4.79 1.41
CA GLY A 80 -4.16 4.09 0.99
C GLY A 80 -5.25 3.92 2.05
N VAL A 81 -5.02 4.32 3.31
CA VAL A 81 -6.08 4.28 4.35
C VAL A 81 -7.24 5.20 3.99
N GLN A 82 -6.96 6.32 3.32
CA GLN A 82 -7.96 7.26 2.82
C GLN A 82 -8.78 6.75 1.60
N SER A 83 -8.52 5.53 1.11
CA SER A 83 -9.23 4.92 -0.01
C SER A 83 -9.93 3.64 0.43
N LYS A 84 -11.27 3.67 0.45
CA LYS A 84 -12.10 2.49 0.75
C LYS A 84 -11.75 1.31 -0.18
N THR A 85 -11.54 1.60 -1.47
CA THR A 85 -11.16 0.59 -2.47
C THR A 85 -9.84 -0.10 -2.12
N LEU A 86 -8.81 0.64 -1.72
CA LEU A 86 -7.52 0.05 -1.36
C LEU A 86 -7.61 -0.76 -0.06
N CYS A 87 -8.33 -0.24 0.94
CA CYS A 87 -8.60 -0.97 2.18
C CYS A 87 -9.36 -2.29 1.93
N ASP A 88 -10.36 -2.29 1.05
CA ASP A 88 -11.12 -3.48 0.68
C ASP A 88 -10.25 -4.53 -0.03
N VAL A 89 -9.35 -4.09 -0.90
CA VAL A 89 -8.40 -4.96 -1.62
C VAL A 89 -7.42 -5.61 -0.63
N ILE A 90 -6.88 -4.86 0.33
CA ILE A 90 -6.03 -5.39 1.40
C ILE A 90 -6.81 -6.41 2.26
N ALA A 91 -8.04 -6.09 2.65
CA ALA A 91 -8.90 -7.00 3.41
C ALA A 91 -9.22 -8.30 2.64
N LYS A 92 -9.34 -8.23 1.31
CA LYS A 92 -9.45 -9.43 0.46
C LYS A 92 -8.14 -10.22 0.41
N ALA A 93 -6.99 -9.54 0.37
CA ALA A 93 -5.68 -10.19 0.35
C ALA A 93 -5.42 -10.99 1.63
N TRP A 94 -5.66 -10.40 2.82
CA TRP A 94 -5.58 -11.10 4.10
C TRP A 94 -6.46 -12.36 4.16
N ARG A 95 -7.68 -12.29 3.60
CA ARG A 95 -8.61 -13.43 3.61
C ARG A 95 -8.26 -14.55 2.64
N ARG A 96 -7.52 -14.25 1.57
CA ARG A 96 -7.36 -15.15 0.42
C ARG A 96 -5.93 -15.68 0.26
N GLY A 97 -4.98 -15.18 1.03
CA GLY A 97 -3.58 -15.57 0.94
C GLY A 97 -2.77 -15.05 2.11
N ARG A 98 -1.46 -14.92 1.91
CA ARG A 98 -0.51 -14.47 2.91
C ARG A 98 -0.22 -12.98 2.75
N VAL A 99 -0.43 -12.24 3.82
CA VAL A 99 0.03 -10.85 4.00
C VAL A 99 0.48 -10.74 5.45
N ASP A 100 1.78 -10.58 5.65
CA ASP A 100 2.41 -10.55 6.96
C ASP A 100 2.31 -9.18 7.62
N ALA A 101 2.44 -8.10 6.84
CA ALA A 101 2.31 -6.74 7.34
C ALA A 101 1.82 -5.76 6.27
N VAL A 102 1.19 -4.69 6.72
CA VAL A 102 0.81 -3.52 5.92
C VAL A 102 1.33 -2.29 6.64
N VAL A 103 2.02 -1.41 5.92
CA VAL A 103 2.63 -0.19 6.46
C VAL A 103 1.97 1.05 5.85
N GLN A 104 1.56 2.00 6.69
CA GLN A 104 0.82 3.20 6.30
C GLN A 104 1.45 4.46 6.93
N SER A 105 1.50 5.59 6.22
CA SER A 105 1.99 6.86 6.79
C SER A 105 0.89 7.56 7.60
N THR A 106 1.26 8.22 8.69
CA THR A 106 0.29 8.97 9.49
C THR A 106 -0.06 10.30 8.84
N ASP A 107 0.92 11.03 8.31
CA ASP A 107 0.71 12.35 7.71
C ASP A 107 -0.24 12.31 6.51
N LYS A 108 -0.05 11.34 5.60
CA LYS A 108 -0.81 11.25 4.36
C LYS A 108 -2.25 10.78 4.55
N ASN A 109 -2.55 10.09 5.65
CA ASN A 109 -3.87 9.50 5.89
C ASN A 109 -4.64 10.20 7.01
N PHE A 110 -3.95 10.82 7.97
CA PHE A 110 -4.54 11.34 9.21
C PHE A 110 -4.31 12.86 9.38
N MET A 111 -3.74 13.56 8.39
CA MET A 111 -3.54 15.02 8.39
C MET A 111 -2.70 15.52 9.58
N VAL A 112 -1.66 14.79 9.93
CA VAL A 112 -0.69 15.13 10.99
C VAL A 112 0.68 15.48 10.39
N PRO A 113 1.63 16.06 11.16
CA PRO A 113 2.99 16.26 10.69
C PRO A 113 3.68 14.96 10.24
N VAL A 114 4.63 15.11 9.31
CA VAL A 114 5.47 14.00 8.82
C VAL A 114 6.29 13.42 9.96
N GLY A 115 6.41 12.09 10.00
CA GLY A 115 7.31 11.40 10.94
C GLY A 115 6.71 10.19 11.66
N GLY A 116 5.45 9.86 11.39
CA GLY A 116 4.79 8.67 11.92
C GLY A 116 4.39 7.66 10.85
N ALA A 117 4.27 6.40 11.26
CA ALA A 117 3.70 5.33 10.47
C ALA A 117 2.90 4.39 11.37
N VAL A 118 1.93 3.70 10.77
CA VAL A 118 1.20 2.59 11.37
C VAL A 118 1.70 1.31 10.70
N VAL A 119 1.98 0.28 11.51
CA VAL A 119 2.26 -1.08 11.03
C VAL A 119 1.13 -1.95 11.53
N THR A 120 0.44 -2.62 10.60
CA THR A 120 -0.71 -3.46 10.89
C THR A 120 -0.53 -4.85 10.31
N SER A 121 -1.22 -5.83 10.86
CA SER A 121 -1.29 -7.18 10.31
C SER A 121 -2.70 -7.74 10.43
N GLY A 122 -2.94 -8.88 9.78
CA GLY A 122 -4.21 -9.58 9.88
C GLY A 122 -4.46 -10.05 11.32
N ARG A 123 -5.74 -10.11 11.72
CA ARG A 123 -6.16 -10.50 13.08
C ARG A 123 -5.56 -11.83 13.56
N GLU A 124 -5.33 -12.76 12.64
CA GLU A 124 -4.82 -14.11 12.94
C GLU A 124 -3.28 -14.19 12.97
N ASN A 125 -2.58 -13.17 12.48
CA ASN A 125 -1.11 -13.13 12.43
C ASN A 125 -0.59 -11.80 13.00
N THR A 126 -0.61 -11.66 14.33
CA THR A 126 -0.11 -10.47 15.04
C THR A 126 1.38 -10.54 15.38
N ARG A 127 2.02 -11.69 15.15
CA ARG A 127 3.43 -11.93 15.53
C ARG A 127 4.37 -10.89 14.93
N VAL A 128 4.20 -10.56 13.65
CA VAL A 128 5.09 -9.62 12.94
C VAL A 128 5.03 -8.22 13.55
N VAL A 129 3.84 -7.72 13.89
CA VAL A 129 3.68 -6.41 14.55
C VAL A 129 4.40 -6.41 15.89
N GLU A 130 4.30 -7.50 16.64
CA GLU A 130 4.91 -7.62 17.95
C GLU A 130 6.44 -7.73 17.89
N GLU A 131 6.98 -8.41 16.88
CA GLU A 131 8.42 -8.47 16.64
C GLU A 131 8.95 -7.11 16.14
N VAL A 132 8.22 -6.39 15.28
CA VAL A 132 8.57 -5.00 14.89
C VAL A 132 8.62 -4.10 16.12
N ARG A 133 7.66 -4.22 17.04
CA ARG A 133 7.65 -3.45 18.30
C ARG A 133 8.88 -3.71 19.15
N LYS A 134 9.31 -4.97 19.28
CA LYS A 134 10.49 -5.36 20.07
C LYS A 134 11.82 -5.02 19.38
N ALA A 135 11.83 -4.99 18.05
CA ALA A 135 13.02 -4.73 17.26
C ALA A 135 13.50 -3.27 17.34
N TYR A 136 12.63 -2.33 17.72
CA TYR A 136 13.02 -0.92 17.84
C TYR A 136 13.99 -0.72 19.03
N PRO A 137 15.23 -0.27 18.79
CA PRO A 137 16.20 -0.10 19.86
C PRO A 137 15.95 1.19 20.64
N GLY A 138 15.83 1.08 21.97
CA GLY A 138 15.72 2.23 22.86
C GLY A 138 14.34 2.89 22.87
N ARG A 139 14.31 4.21 23.12
CA ARG A 139 13.07 5.00 23.23
C ARG A 139 12.79 5.75 21.93
N ALA A 140 11.52 5.91 21.60
CA ALA A 140 11.07 6.72 20.46
C ALA A 140 10.37 8.00 20.96
N SER A 141 10.30 9.02 20.10
CA SER A 141 9.48 10.21 20.37
C SER A 141 8.00 9.84 20.41
N ILE A 142 7.26 10.41 21.38
CA ILE A 142 5.81 10.24 21.47
C ILE A 142 5.04 11.18 20.52
N ALA A 143 5.71 12.20 19.96
CA ALA A 143 5.03 13.27 19.22
C ALA A 143 4.12 12.75 18.07
N PRO A 144 4.56 11.84 17.18
CA PRO A 144 3.69 11.35 16.12
C PRO A 144 2.45 10.60 16.63
N VAL A 145 2.57 9.93 17.79
CA VAL A 145 1.45 9.22 18.43
C VAL A 145 0.49 10.23 19.05
N LEU A 146 1.01 11.29 19.68
CA LEU A 146 0.20 12.34 20.29
C LEU A 146 -0.59 13.14 19.23
N ASP A 147 0.06 13.52 18.13
CA ASP A 147 -0.59 14.22 17.02
C ASP A 147 -1.73 13.37 16.44
N LEU A 148 -1.46 12.08 16.20
CA LEU A 148 -2.46 11.14 15.71
C LEU A 148 -3.64 11.01 16.69
N PHE A 149 -3.34 10.89 17.98
CA PHE A 149 -4.35 10.76 19.04
C PHE A 149 -5.25 12.00 19.12
N ILE A 150 -4.66 13.20 19.16
CA ILE A 150 -5.39 14.48 19.21
C ILE A 150 -6.25 14.64 17.96
N THR A 151 -5.69 14.38 16.79
CA THR A 151 -6.39 14.55 15.51
C THR A 151 -7.56 13.57 15.38
N LEU A 152 -7.39 12.29 15.75
CA LEU A 152 -8.49 11.31 15.74
C LEU A 152 -9.61 11.68 16.72
N LEU A 153 -9.28 12.11 17.93
CA LEU A 153 -10.29 12.56 18.90
C LEU A 153 -10.99 13.85 18.45
N GLY A 154 -10.24 14.78 17.86
CA GLY A 154 -10.76 16.06 17.38
C GLY A 154 -11.68 15.92 16.16
N MET A 155 -11.34 15.04 15.21
CA MET A 155 -12.20 14.74 14.06
C MET A 155 -13.41 13.90 14.46
N GLY A 156 -13.21 12.93 15.37
CA GLY A 156 -14.18 11.88 15.63
C GLY A 156 -14.42 10.99 14.41
N GLU A 157 -15.22 9.93 14.61
CA GLU A 157 -15.54 8.99 13.54
C GLU A 157 -16.33 9.65 12.40
N ASP A 158 -17.32 10.49 12.72
CA ASP A 158 -18.15 11.16 11.73
C ASP A 158 -17.36 12.15 10.89
N GLY A 159 -16.46 12.93 11.52
CA GLY A 159 -15.59 13.86 10.81
C GLY A 159 -14.62 13.14 9.88
N TRP A 160 -14.04 12.02 10.35
CA TRP A 160 -13.20 11.17 9.52
C TRP A 160 -13.96 10.63 8.30
N ARG A 161 -15.13 10.01 8.52
CA ARG A 161 -15.94 9.43 7.44
C ARG A 161 -16.32 10.49 6.41
N LYS A 162 -16.70 11.69 6.87
CA LYS A 162 -16.98 12.83 5.99
C LYS A 162 -15.78 13.19 5.12
N LEU A 163 -14.58 13.26 5.67
CA LEU A 163 -13.36 13.55 4.89
C LEU A 163 -13.09 12.49 3.81
N LEU A 164 -13.34 11.21 4.11
CA LEU A 164 -13.22 10.14 3.11
C LEU A 164 -14.23 10.30 1.96
N ASP A 165 -15.47 10.65 2.29
CA ASP A 165 -16.53 10.87 1.30
C ASP A 165 -16.25 12.11 0.45
N ASP A 166 -15.82 13.21 1.08
CA ASP A 166 -15.41 14.44 0.38
C ASP A 166 -14.24 14.17 -0.58
N ARG A 167 -13.30 13.28 -0.20
CA ARG A 167 -12.16 12.89 -1.05
C ARG A 167 -12.61 12.16 -2.32
N ASP A 168 -13.65 11.33 -2.26
CA ASP A 168 -14.25 10.69 -3.44
C ASP A 168 -14.88 11.75 -4.37
N VAL A 169 -15.58 12.73 -3.81
CA VAL A 169 -16.19 13.84 -4.57
C VAL A 169 -15.13 14.72 -5.24
N VAL A 170 -14.11 15.13 -4.50
CA VAL A 170 -13.01 15.97 -5.01
C VAL A 170 -12.22 15.24 -6.08
N TYR A 171 -11.99 13.93 -5.94
CA TYR A 171 -11.33 13.13 -6.98
C TYR A 171 -12.11 13.14 -8.30
N ALA A 172 -13.43 12.92 -8.25
CA ALA A 172 -14.27 12.96 -9.45
C ALA A 172 -14.27 14.36 -10.10
N TYR A 173 -14.36 15.41 -9.28
CA TYR A 173 -14.27 16.79 -9.75
C TYR A 173 -12.92 17.08 -10.42
N MET A 174 -11.82 16.72 -9.77
CA MET A 174 -10.45 16.89 -10.28
C MET A 174 -10.28 16.15 -11.60
N LYS A 175 -10.70 14.88 -11.68
CA LYS A 175 -10.58 14.07 -12.91
C LYS A 175 -11.28 14.75 -14.09
N ARG A 176 -12.51 15.24 -13.88
CA ARG A 176 -13.26 15.97 -14.91
C ARG A 176 -12.57 17.27 -15.32
N LYS A 177 -12.15 18.09 -14.35
CA LYS A 177 -11.49 19.37 -14.64
C LYS A 177 -10.13 19.20 -15.32
N LEU A 178 -9.38 18.18 -14.93
CA LEU A 178 -8.12 17.86 -15.57
C LEU A 178 -8.33 17.40 -17.03
N ALA A 179 -9.39 16.64 -17.32
CA ALA A 179 -9.73 16.26 -18.68
C ALA A 179 -10.15 17.46 -19.55
N GLU A 180 -10.90 18.41 -19.00
CA GLU A 180 -11.26 19.67 -19.67
C GLU A 180 -9.99 20.46 -20.05
N VAL A 181 -9.10 20.70 -19.08
CA VAL A 181 -7.83 21.44 -19.29
C VAL A 181 -6.91 20.70 -20.27
N ALA A 182 -6.79 19.37 -20.16
CA ALA A 182 -5.97 18.60 -21.08
C ALA A 182 -6.46 18.76 -22.52
N ALA A 183 -7.77 18.69 -22.76
CA ALA A 183 -8.34 18.85 -24.09
C ALA A 183 -8.12 20.26 -24.68
N GLU A 184 -8.16 21.31 -23.85
CA GLU A 184 -7.87 22.69 -24.27
C GLU A 184 -6.42 22.86 -24.77
N GLU A 185 -5.48 22.14 -24.17
CA GLU A 185 -4.06 22.17 -24.54
C GLU A 185 -3.69 21.13 -25.62
N GLY A 186 -4.67 20.40 -26.18
CA GLY A 186 -4.43 19.34 -27.17
C GLY A 186 -3.84 18.05 -26.59
N GLU A 187 -3.88 17.91 -25.27
CA GLU A 187 -3.48 16.73 -24.52
C GLU A 187 -4.71 15.85 -24.18
N ARG A 188 -4.47 14.70 -23.54
CA ARG A 188 -5.54 13.85 -23.03
C ARG A 188 -5.25 13.34 -21.63
N LEU A 189 -6.30 13.09 -20.87
CA LEU A 189 -6.18 12.35 -19.62
C LEU A 189 -5.91 10.87 -19.92
N LEU A 190 -4.95 10.27 -19.22
CA LEU A 190 -4.65 8.84 -19.34
C LEU A 190 -5.80 7.97 -18.85
N GLU A 191 -6.03 6.85 -19.52
CA GLU A 191 -7.00 5.83 -19.12
C GLU A 191 -6.33 4.83 -18.18
N THR A 192 -6.52 5.06 -16.88
CA THR A 192 -5.93 4.32 -15.76
C THR A 192 -6.95 3.89 -14.73
#